data_AF-G1KGL3-F1
#
_entry.id   AF-G1KGL3-F1
#
_cell.length_a   1.000
_cell.length_b   1.000
_cell.length_c   1.000
_cell.angle_alpha   90.00
_cell.angle_beta   90.00
_cell.angle_gamma   90.00
#
_symmetry.space_group_name_H-M   'P 1'
#
loop_
_entity.id
_entity.type
_entity.pdbx_description
1 polymer ?
#
loop_
_entity_poly.entity_id
_entity_poly.type
_entity_poly.pdbx_seq_one_letter_code
_entity_poly.pdbx_strand_id
1 'polypeptide(L)'
;VTFMAFRRHVKNFVKNYSEAEIKVREATSNDPWGPSSSLMSEISDLTYNMVSLSEIMSMIWHRMNDHGKNWRHVYKSLTLLDYLLKNGSKKVIQLCQEGFFNIQVLKDFQHLDEAGKDQGKNKSALRSQLNCS
;
A
#
# COMPACT_ATOMS: atom_id res chain seq x y z
N VAL A 1 11.13 -0.06 28.06
CA VAL A 1 10.04 -1.01 27.72
C VAL A 1 8.90 -0.66 28.67
N THR A 2 7.81 0.03 28.31
CA THR A 2 6.53 -0.57 27.87
C THR A 2 5.50 0.50 27.41
N PHE A 3 5.79 1.80 27.49
CA PHE A 3 4.76 2.86 27.30
C PHE A 3 4.43 3.21 25.84
N MET A 4 5.39 3.11 24.90
CA MET A 4 5.15 3.41 23.48
C MET A 4 4.34 2.32 22.77
N ALA A 5 4.52 1.05 23.16
CA ALA A 5 3.76 -0.09 22.64
C ALA A 5 2.29 -0.05 23.11
N PHE A 6 2.05 0.38 24.35
CA PHE A 6 0.72 0.55 24.92
C PHE A 6 -0.07 1.67 24.22
N ARG A 7 0.56 2.82 23.93
CA ARG A 7 -0.11 3.92 23.18
C ARG A 7 -0.51 3.53 21.76
N ARG A 8 0.20 2.58 21.14
CA ARG A 8 -0.16 2.05 19.81
C ARG A 8 -1.38 1.12 19.87
N HIS A 9 -1.48 0.30 20.93
CA HIS A 9 -2.67 -0.50 21.21
C HIS A 9 -3.91 0.36 21.51
N VAL A 10 -3.77 1.44 22.29
CA VAL A 10 -4.92 2.32 22.62
C VAL A 10 -5.39 3.14 21.40
N LYS A 11 -4.48 3.55 20.50
CA LYS A 11 -4.87 4.21 19.23
C LYS A 11 -5.56 3.28 18.24
N ASN A 12 -5.41 1.96 18.37
CA ASN A 12 -6.16 0.98 17.59
C ASN A 12 -7.57 0.78 18.18
N PHE A 13 -7.75 0.92 19.49
CA PHE A 13 -9.05 0.78 20.17
C PHE A 13 -10.02 1.96 19.90
N VAL A 14 -9.50 3.14 19.53
CA VAL A 14 -10.31 4.35 19.26
C VAL A 14 -10.78 4.42 17.78
N LYS A 15 -10.35 3.48 16.91
CA LYS A 15 -10.77 3.46 15.51
C LYS A 15 -11.34 2.13 14.98
N ASN A 16 -11.37 1.05 15.79
CA ASN A 16 -11.86 -0.27 15.36
C ASN A 16 -11.34 -0.69 13.98
N TYR A 17 -10.02 -0.55 13.76
CA TYR A 17 -9.43 -0.97 12.49
C TYR A 17 -9.58 -2.48 12.34
N SER A 18 -10.00 -2.91 11.15
CA SER A 18 -10.13 -4.33 10.84
C SER A 18 -8.75 -5.02 10.76
N GLU A 19 -8.75 -6.34 10.85
CA GLU A 19 -7.56 -7.16 10.60
C GLU A 19 -6.87 -6.80 9.27
N ALA A 20 -7.67 -6.53 8.23
CA ALA A 20 -7.15 -6.16 6.92
C ALA A 20 -6.44 -4.79 6.95
N GLU A 21 -7.03 -3.81 7.63
CA GLU A 21 -6.43 -2.48 7.79
C GLU A 21 -5.14 -2.53 8.61
N ILE A 22 -5.10 -3.36 9.67
CA ILE A 22 -3.90 -3.52 10.50
C ILE A 22 -2.74 -4.06 9.65
N LYS A 23 -2.97 -5.12 8.86
CA LYS A 23 -1.95 -5.72 8.00
C LYS A 23 -1.45 -4.76 6.92
N VAL A 24 -2.35 -4.00 6.29
CA VAL A 24 -1.95 -2.99 5.29
C VAL A 24 -1.13 -1.87 5.93
N ARG A 25 -1.48 -1.42 7.14
CA ARG A 25 -0.71 -0.40 7.87
C ARG A 25 0.68 -0.88 8.25
N GLU A 26 0.83 -2.18 8.54
CA GLU A 26 2.12 -2.82 8.79
C GLU A 26 2.95 -2.91 7.50
N ALA A 27 2.36 -3.42 6.41
CA ALA A 27 3.03 -3.51 5.11
C ALA A 27 3.47 -2.14 4.57
N THR A 28 2.75 -1.08 4.93
CA THR A 28 3.00 0.31 4.51
C THR A 28 3.63 1.16 5.62
N SER A 29 4.34 0.55 6.57
CA SER A 29 5.03 1.26 7.67
C SER A 29 6.16 2.17 7.18
N ASN A 30 6.63 3.09 8.03
CA ASN A 30 7.78 3.95 7.73
C ASN A 30 9.16 3.29 8.00
N ASP A 31 9.18 1.98 8.28
CA ASP A 31 10.42 1.24 8.52
C ASP A 31 11.31 1.26 7.27
N PRO A 32 12.65 1.21 7.41
CA PRO A 32 13.56 1.34 6.27
C PRO A 32 13.57 0.11 5.33
N TRP A 33 13.00 -1.03 5.75
CA TRP A 33 12.87 -2.24 4.94
C TRP A 33 11.48 -2.35 4.28
N GLY A 34 11.40 -3.06 3.14
CA GLY A 34 10.13 -3.32 2.45
C GLY A 34 9.20 -4.30 3.20
N PRO A 35 7.92 -4.42 2.79
CA PRO A 35 7.01 -5.42 3.36
C PRO A 35 7.53 -6.85 3.10
N SER A 36 7.33 -7.75 4.07
CA SER A 36 7.69 -9.15 3.89
C SER A 36 6.75 -9.85 2.90
N SER A 37 7.28 -10.82 2.15
CA SER A 37 6.48 -11.60 1.19
C SER A 37 5.34 -12.36 1.87
N SER A 38 5.55 -12.87 3.10
CA SER A 38 4.50 -13.54 3.87
C SER A 38 3.34 -12.59 4.18
N LEU A 39 3.63 -11.38 4.64
CA LEU A 39 2.61 -10.38 4.95
C LEU A 39 1.83 -9.97 3.70
N MET A 40 2.52 -9.77 2.57
CA MET A 40 1.86 -9.47 1.30
C MET A 40 0.96 -10.62 0.82
N SER A 41 1.38 -11.87 1.03
CA SER A 41 0.57 -13.06 0.72
C SER A 41 -0.68 -13.12 1.59
N GLU A 42 -0.56 -12.87 2.89
CA GLU A 42 -1.73 -12.84 3.78
C GLU A 42 -2.71 -11.72 3.39
N ILE A 43 -2.21 -10.56 2.96
CA ILE A 43 -3.07 -9.48 2.46
C ILE A 43 -3.73 -9.88 1.14
N SER A 44 -3.03 -10.58 0.24
CA SER A 44 -3.64 -11.06 -1.02
C SER A 44 -4.79 -12.02 -0.75
N ASP A 45 -4.68 -12.90 0.23
CA ASP A 45 -5.75 -13.84 0.58
C ASP A 45 -7.00 -13.10 1.09
N LEU A 46 -6.81 -12.00 1.82
CA LEU A 46 -7.91 -11.17 2.30
C LEU A 46 -8.67 -10.44 1.17
N THR A 47 -8.04 -10.23 0.01
CA THR A 47 -8.70 -9.56 -1.14
C THR A 47 -9.87 -10.34 -1.75
N TYR A 48 -10.01 -11.62 -1.41
CA TYR A 48 -11.16 -12.44 -1.84
C TYR A 48 -12.44 -12.12 -1.06
N ASN A 49 -12.33 -11.48 0.10
CA ASN A 49 -13.46 -10.92 0.83
C ASN A 49 -13.72 -9.47 0.37
N MET A 50 -14.95 -9.15 -0.04
CA MET A 50 -15.25 -7.80 -0.57
C MET A 50 -15.14 -6.67 0.47
N VAL A 51 -15.47 -6.96 1.73
CA VAL A 51 -15.37 -5.96 2.81
C VAL A 51 -13.90 -5.66 3.06
N SER A 52 -13.09 -6.70 3.26
CA SER A 52 -11.64 -6.56 3.45
C SER A 52 -10.95 -5.94 2.23
N LEU A 53 -11.37 -6.28 1.01
CA LEU A 53 -10.84 -5.66 -0.21
C LEU A 53 -11.09 -4.15 -0.23
N SER A 54 -12.30 -3.71 0.11
CA SER A 54 -12.64 -2.28 0.18
C SER A 54 -11.76 -1.54 1.20
N GLU A 55 -11.59 -2.14 2.39
CA GLU A 55 -10.74 -1.61 3.45
C GLU A 55 -9.26 -1.53 3.04
N ILE A 56 -8.74 -2.60 2.42
CA ILE A 56 -7.37 -2.68 1.90
C ILE A 56 -7.13 -1.57 0.88
N MET A 57 -8.00 -1.45 -0.12
CA MET A 57 -7.87 -0.45 -1.19
C MET A 57 -7.95 0.97 -0.61
N SER A 58 -8.93 1.24 0.26
CA SER A 58 -9.07 2.54 0.94
C SER A 58 -7.80 2.95 1.68
N MET A 59 -7.19 2.03 2.45
CA MET A 59 -5.96 2.29 3.18
C MET A 59 -4.76 2.50 2.24
N ILE A 60 -4.64 1.70 1.17
CA ILE A 60 -3.59 1.88 0.14
C ILE A 60 -3.70 3.27 -0.47
N TRP A 61 -4.89 3.70 -0.91
CA TRP A 61 -5.11 5.02 -1.47
C TRP A 61 -4.78 6.14 -0.49
N HIS A 62 -5.16 6.00 0.77
CA HIS A 62 -4.82 6.98 1.81
C HIS A 62 -3.30 7.15 1.94
N ARG A 63 -2.56 6.05 2.01
CA ARG A 63 -1.08 6.04 2.14
C ARG A 63 -0.36 6.50 0.88
N MET A 64 -0.95 6.31 -0.30
CA MET A 64 -0.41 6.80 -1.56
C MET A 64 -0.47 8.33 -1.68
N ASN A 65 -1.38 8.97 -0.95
CA ASN A 65 -1.51 10.43 -0.87
C ASN A 65 -0.71 11.04 0.30
N ASP A 66 0.16 10.27 0.98
CA ASP A 66 1.06 10.84 1.98
C ASP A 66 2.17 11.69 1.31
N HIS A 67 2.66 12.72 2.02
CA HIS A 67 3.68 13.64 1.50
C HIS A 67 4.85 13.87 2.47
N GLY A 68 5.92 14.50 1.97
CA GLY A 68 7.09 14.89 2.76
C GLY A 68 7.82 13.70 3.39
N LYS A 69 8.02 13.74 4.71
CA LYS A 69 8.76 12.72 5.48
C LYS A 69 8.15 11.30 5.46
N ASN A 70 6.94 11.15 4.92
CA ASN A 70 6.19 9.90 4.85
C ASN A 70 6.31 9.20 3.48
N TRP A 71 7.29 9.57 2.65
CA TRP A 71 7.48 9.02 1.30
C TRP A 71 7.54 7.47 1.26
N ARG A 72 8.00 6.82 2.35
CA ARG A 72 8.03 5.34 2.42
C ARG A 72 6.63 4.73 2.44
N HIS A 73 5.63 5.41 3.00
CA HIS A 73 4.25 4.96 2.92
C HIS A 73 3.81 4.89 1.45
N VAL A 74 4.09 5.93 0.67
CA VAL A 74 3.77 5.98 -0.76
C VAL A 74 4.48 4.85 -1.52
N TYR A 75 5.78 4.69 -1.30
CA TYR A 75 6.59 3.66 -1.96
C TYR A 75 6.10 2.23 -1.64
N LYS A 76 5.88 1.93 -0.36
CA LYS A 76 5.44 0.59 0.07
C LYS A 76 3.99 0.31 -0.32
N SER A 77 3.12 1.32 -0.36
CA SER A 77 1.75 1.16 -0.88
C SER A 77 1.76 0.77 -2.35
N LEU A 78 2.60 1.40 -3.16
CA LEU A 78 2.76 1.04 -4.56
C LEU A 78 3.34 -0.37 -4.73
N THR A 79 4.29 -0.74 -3.88
CA THR A 79 4.85 -2.11 -3.86
C THR A 79 3.78 -3.15 -3.53
N LEU A 80 2.97 -2.89 -2.50
CA LEU A 80 1.87 -3.76 -2.11
C LEU A 80 0.82 -3.85 -3.23
N LEU A 81 0.45 -2.72 -3.84
CA LEU A 81 -0.52 -2.69 -4.93
C LEU A 81 -0.06 -3.52 -6.14
N ASP A 82 1.21 -3.42 -6.53
CA ASP A 82 1.79 -4.25 -7.59
C ASP A 82 1.72 -5.75 -7.28
N TYR A 83 1.99 -6.12 -6.02
CA TYR A 83 1.84 -7.51 -5.57
C TYR A 83 0.38 -7.98 -5.66
N LEU A 84 -0.58 -7.17 -5.21
CA LEU A 84 -2.00 -7.51 -5.20
C LEU A 84 -2.58 -7.61 -6.61
N LEU A 85 -2.11 -6.80 -7.57
CA LEU A 85 -2.52 -6.93 -8.97
C LEU A 85 -2.08 -8.27 -9.59
N LYS A 86 -0.97 -8.85 -9.12
CA LYS A 86 -0.42 -10.11 -9.62
C LYS A 86 -0.96 -11.35 -8.90
N ASN A 87 -1.19 -11.25 -7.60
CA ASN A 87 -1.46 -12.40 -6.72
C ASN A 87 -2.82 -12.34 -6.00
N GLY A 88 -3.51 -11.19 -6.04
CA GLY A 88 -4.80 -11.01 -5.37
C GLY A 88 -6.00 -11.36 -6.26
N SER A 89 -7.18 -11.08 -5.73
CA SER A 89 -8.46 -11.22 -6.44
C SER A 89 -8.50 -10.36 -7.71
N LYS A 90 -9.14 -10.87 -8.78
CA LYS A 90 -9.35 -10.11 -10.03
C LYS A 90 -10.09 -8.78 -9.81
N LYS A 91 -10.87 -8.67 -8.73
CA LYS A 91 -11.57 -7.44 -8.33
C LYS A 91 -10.61 -6.29 -7.96
N VAL A 92 -9.36 -6.59 -7.58
CA VAL A 92 -8.33 -5.57 -7.36
C VAL A 92 -8.09 -4.75 -8.62
N ILE A 93 -8.04 -5.41 -9.79
CA ILE A 93 -7.85 -4.75 -11.10
C ILE A 93 -9.01 -3.80 -11.38
N GLN A 94 -10.25 -4.24 -11.14
CA GLN A 94 -11.46 -3.43 -11.35
C GLN A 94 -11.43 -2.15 -10.50
N LEU A 95 -11.16 -2.29 -9.20
CA LEU A 95 -11.06 -1.13 -8.28
C LEU A 95 -9.90 -0.19 -8.64
N CYS A 96 -8.81 -0.72 -9.22
CA CYS A 96 -7.70 0.10 -9.72
C CYS A 96 -8.07 0.87 -10.99
N GLN A 97 -8.86 0.27 -11.89
CA GLN A 97 -9.35 0.92 -13.11
C GLN A 97 -10.34 2.06 -12.78
N GLU A 98 -11.19 1.86 -11.77
CA GLU A 98 -12.10 2.92 -11.27
C GLU A 98 -11.32 4.06 -10.58
N GLY A 99 -10.23 3.73 -9.87
CA GLY A 99 -9.35 4.70 -9.21
C GLY A 99 -8.26 5.31 -10.11
N PHE A 100 -8.23 4.99 -11.41
CA PHE A 100 -7.08 5.22 -12.30
C PHE A 100 -6.69 6.70 -12.45
N PHE A 101 -7.64 7.64 -12.29
CA PHE A 101 -7.37 9.08 -12.30
C PHE A 101 -6.42 9.51 -11.17
N ASN A 102 -6.49 8.86 -9.99
CA ASN A 102 -5.60 9.16 -8.86
C ASN A 102 -4.19 8.58 -9.05
N ILE A 103 -4.04 7.51 -9.81
CA ILE A 103 -2.73 6.87 -10.07
C ILE A 103 -1.88 7.71 -11.04
N GLN A 104 -2.50 8.43 -11.99
CA GLN A 104 -1.76 9.24 -12.97
C GLN A 104 -0.91 10.34 -12.32
N VAL A 105 -1.30 10.86 -11.16
CA VAL A 105 -0.54 11.88 -10.41
C VAL A 105 0.74 11.31 -9.78
N LEU A 106 0.81 9.99 -9.55
CA LEU A 106 1.97 9.33 -8.92
C LEU A 106 3.05 8.88 -9.91
N LYS A 107 2.80 9.01 -11.22
CA LYS A 107 3.80 8.80 -12.26
C LYS A 107 4.96 9.80 -12.18
N ASP A 108 4.68 10.98 -11.65
CA ASP A 108 5.66 12.05 -11.47
C ASP A 108 6.30 12.02 -10.06
N PHE A 109 6.04 10.97 -9.27
CA PHE A 109 6.69 10.81 -7.96
C PHE A 109 8.16 10.40 -8.16
N GLN A 110 9.00 11.38 -8.46
CA GLN A 110 10.45 11.32 -8.35
C GLN A 110 10.82 11.78 -6.95
N HIS A 111 11.28 10.87 -6.11
CA HIS A 111 11.97 11.23 -4.87
C HIS A 111 13.40 10.72 -4.95
N LEU A 112 14.33 11.65 -5.05
CA LEU A 112 15.76 11.42 -4.90
C LEU A 112 16.05 11.30 -3.41
N ASP A 113 16.67 10.21 -2.99
CA ASP A 113 17.13 10.08 -1.60
C ASP A 113 18.31 11.04 -1.31
N GLU A 114 18.62 11.24 -0.02
CA GLU A 114 19.80 12.02 0.42
C GLU A 114 21.15 11.41 -0.02
N ALA A 115 21.14 10.21 -0.63
CA ALA A 115 22.31 9.52 -1.16
C ALA A 115 22.44 9.63 -2.70
N GLY A 116 21.57 10.41 -3.36
CA GLY A 116 21.58 10.60 -4.81
C GLY A 116 21.13 9.38 -5.63
N LYS A 117 20.50 8.38 -5.00
CA LYS A 117 20.04 7.15 -5.65
C LYS A 117 18.55 7.25 -5.98
N ASP A 118 18.27 7.28 -7.27
CA ASP A 118 16.91 7.24 -7.83
C ASP A 118 16.27 5.87 -7.60
N GLN A 119 15.42 5.77 -6.58
CA GLN A 119 14.57 4.60 -6.31
C GLN A 119 13.24 4.64 -7.09
N GLY A 120 13.03 5.66 -7.94
CA GLY A 120 11.81 5.86 -8.73
C GLY A 120 11.73 5.02 -10.00
N LYS A 121 12.81 4.33 -10.39
CA LYS A 121 12.95 3.74 -11.73
C LYS A 121 12.13 2.48 -12.06
N ASN A 122 11.24 1.97 -11.21
CA ASN A 122 10.51 0.74 -11.52
C ASN A 122 8.97 0.86 -11.39
N LYS A 123 8.36 1.72 -12.21
CA LYS A 123 6.88 1.84 -12.29
C LYS A 123 6.31 1.80 -13.72
N SER A 124 7.11 1.44 -14.72
CA SER A 124 6.63 1.27 -16.10
C SER A 124 5.78 0.00 -16.29
N ALA A 125 5.94 -1.02 -15.44
CA ALA A 125 5.24 -2.31 -15.56
C ALA A 125 3.75 -2.25 -15.16
N LEU A 126 3.39 -1.42 -14.17
CA LEU A 126 2.01 -1.35 -13.64
C LEU A 126 1.00 -0.88 -14.71
N ARG A 127 1.44 -0.01 -15.63
CA ARG A 127 0.60 0.54 -16.71
C ARG A 127 0.30 -0.50 -17.79
N SER A 128 1.27 -1.34 -18.16
CA SER A 128 1.06 -2.36 -19.18
C SER A 128 0.01 -3.39 -18.75
N GLN A 129 -0.09 -3.67 -17.45
CA GLN A 129 -1.04 -4.64 -16.92
C GLN A 129 -2.49 -4.08 -16.84
N LEU A 130 -2.66 -2.81 -16.47
CA LEU A 130 -4.00 -2.20 -16.38
C LEU A 130 -4.65 -1.89 -17.74
N ASN A 131 -3.85 -1.70 -18.79
CA ASN A 131 -4.33 -1.42 -20.14
C ASN A 131 -4.54 -2.67 -21.02
N CYS A 132 -4.17 -3.87 -20.55
CA CYS A 132 -4.21 -5.12 -21.33
C CYS A 132 -5.28 -6.14 -20.88
N SER A 133 -6.27 -5.75 -20.08
CA SER A 133 -7.39 -6.62 -19.67
C SER A 133 -8.73 -6.04 -20.07
#